data_AF-A7WLR6-F1
#
_entry.id   AF-A7WLR6-F1
#
_cell.length_a   1.000
_cell.length_b   1.000
_cell.length_c   1.000
_cell.angle_alpha   90.00
_cell.angle_beta   90.00
_cell.angle_gamma   90.00
#
_symmetry.space_group_name_H-M   'P 1'
#
loop_
_entity.id
_entity.type
_entity.pdbx_description
1 polymer ?
#
loop_
_entity_poly.entity_id
_entity_poly.type
_entity_poly.pdbx_seq_one_letter_code
_entity_poly.pdbx_strand_id
1 'polypeptide(L)'
;AWSRPRYEGLLEINASEKKSGAGQYFTPRVLIEVMVELMKPTPKDKRHNQKGDVIVDPTAGTGGFLIAAHQYMEKNFDVTGLDEADYDSYQHETFFGMELVPDTRRLAMMNLMLHDLAVDDENSGVLYGDTLSNEGKALPKASLILANPPFG
;
A
#
# COMPACT_ATOMS: atom_id res chain seq x y z
N ALA A 1 -3.28 21.29 11.15
CA ALA A 1 -2.58 20.14 10.54
C ALA A 1 -3.27 18.86 11.02
N TRP A 2 -3.73 18.02 10.11
CA TRP A 2 -4.32 16.70 10.45
C TRP A 2 -3.20 15.73 10.83
N SER A 3 -3.42 14.86 11.83
CA SER A 3 -2.45 13.84 12.26
C SER A 3 -2.74 12.50 11.57
N ARG A 4 -1.73 11.69 11.21
CA ARG A 4 -1.90 10.36 10.53
C ARG A 4 -3.05 9.52 11.11
N PRO A 5 -3.17 9.36 12.45
CA PRO A 5 -4.24 8.54 13.04
C PRO A 5 -5.66 9.14 12.85
N ARG A 6 -5.76 10.48 12.71
CA ARG A 6 -7.05 11.13 12.47
C ARG A 6 -7.53 10.96 11.03
N TYR A 7 -6.61 10.89 10.07
CA TYR A 7 -6.97 10.66 8.67
C TYR A 7 -7.46 9.23 8.46
N GLU A 8 -6.72 8.23 8.98
CA GLU A 8 -7.15 6.83 8.91
C GLU A 8 -8.49 6.60 9.65
N GLY A 9 -8.67 7.18 10.84
CA GLY A 9 -9.94 7.08 11.57
C GLY A 9 -11.12 7.70 10.82
N LEU A 10 -10.92 8.80 10.10
CA LEU A 10 -11.96 9.40 9.25
C LEU A 10 -12.28 8.53 8.02
N LEU A 11 -11.28 7.87 7.43
CA LEU A 11 -11.51 6.91 6.35
C LEU A 11 -12.35 5.72 6.84
N GLU A 12 -12.04 5.18 8.03
CA GLU A 12 -12.78 4.09 8.65
C GLU A 12 -14.22 4.48 9.00
N ILE A 13 -14.43 5.67 9.56
CA ILE A 13 -15.77 6.21 9.84
C ILE A 13 -16.55 6.40 8.54
N ASN A 14 -15.96 7.02 7.51
CA ASN A 14 -16.64 7.21 6.22
C ASN A 14 -16.98 5.88 5.52
N ALA A 15 -16.11 4.88 5.64
CA ALA A 15 -16.35 3.54 5.08
C ALA A 15 -17.48 2.80 5.82
N SER A 16 -17.57 2.97 7.15
CA SER A 16 -18.58 2.33 7.99
C SER A 16 -19.94 3.05 7.99
N GLU A 17 -19.97 4.38 7.85
CA GLU A 17 -21.20 5.18 7.82
C GLU A 17 -21.95 5.10 6.48
N LYS A 18 -21.23 4.91 5.36
CA LYS A 18 -21.87 4.64 4.07
C LYS A 18 -22.46 3.23 4.03
N LYS A 19 -23.70 3.08 4.48
CA LYS A 19 -24.60 1.93 4.21
C LYS A 19 -24.90 1.70 2.71
N SER A 20 -24.11 2.26 1.79
CA SER A 20 -24.37 2.38 0.36
C SER A 20 -23.26 1.75 -0.51
N GLY A 21 -22.72 0.60 -0.11
CA GLY A 21 -21.71 -0.11 -0.92
C GLY A 21 -20.26 0.36 -0.75
N ALA A 22 -19.93 1.13 0.30
CA ALA A 22 -18.54 1.49 0.60
C ALA A 22 -17.77 0.36 1.33
N GLY A 23 -18.48 -0.57 1.97
CA GLY A 23 -17.87 -1.71 2.68
C GLY A 23 -17.09 -2.67 1.77
N GLN A 24 -17.28 -2.60 0.45
CA GLN A 24 -16.47 -3.34 -0.52
C GLN A 24 -15.03 -2.81 -0.65
N TYR A 25 -14.75 -1.59 -0.17
CA TYR A 25 -13.45 -0.93 -0.30
C TYR A 25 -12.65 -0.88 1.01
N PHE A 26 -13.16 -1.53 2.08
CA PHE A 26 -12.53 -1.44 3.39
C PHE A 26 -12.27 -2.81 4.01
N THR A 27 -11.00 -3.13 4.18
CA THR A 27 -10.54 -4.29 4.95
C THR A 27 -10.34 -3.84 6.41
N PRO A 28 -10.93 -4.52 7.41
CA PRO A 28 -10.70 -4.18 8.82
C PRO A 28 -9.21 -4.14 9.15
N ARG A 29 -8.76 -3.11 9.90
CA ARG A 29 -7.32 -2.88 10.13
C ARG A 29 -6.62 -4.07 10.78
N VAL A 30 -7.28 -4.71 11.75
CA VAL A 30 -6.75 -5.92 12.42
C VAL A 30 -6.49 -7.05 11.42
N LEU A 31 -7.34 -7.22 10.40
CA LEU A 31 -7.14 -8.25 9.38
C LEU A 31 -5.93 -7.93 8.51
N ILE A 32 -5.79 -6.67 8.09
CA ILE A 32 -4.62 -6.20 7.33
C ILE A 32 -3.33 -6.47 8.12
N GLU A 33 -3.29 -6.04 9.38
CA GLU A 33 -2.12 -6.19 10.26
C GLU A 33 -1.72 -7.65 10.44
N VAL A 34 -2.69 -8.53 10.74
CA VAL A 34 -2.43 -9.97 10.88
C VAL A 34 -1.88 -10.57 9.57
N MET A 35 -2.45 -10.21 8.42
CA MET A 35 -1.96 -10.71 7.13
C MET A 35 -0.53 -10.25 6.88
N VAL A 36 -0.21 -8.98 7.12
CA VAL A 36 1.15 -8.45 6.96
C VAL A 36 2.14 -9.11 7.91
N GLU A 37 1.77 -9.27 9.19
CA GLU A 37 2.63 -9.92 10.19
C GLU A 37 2.94 -11.38 9.86
N LEU A 38 2.00 -12.10 9.24
CA LEU A 38 2.22 -13.47 8.77
C LEU A 38 3.13 -13.52 7.54
N MET A 39 3.00 -12.56 6.63
CA MET A 39 3.80 -12.51 5.39
C MET A 39 5.22 -12.01 5.61
N LYS A 40 5.46 -11.21 6.65
CA LYS A 40 6.79 -10.70 7.05
C LYS A 40 7.56 -10.05 5.90
N PRO A 41 6.99 -9.03 5.25
CA PRO A 41 7.61 -8.40 4.10
C PRO A 41 8.94 -7.74 4.47
N THR A 42 9.86 -7.71 3.51
CA THR A 42 11.23 -7.28 3.71
C THR A 42 11.62 -6.09 2.84
N PRO A 43 12.34 -5.08 3.36
CA PRO A 43 12.97 -4.09 2.52
C PRO A 43 14.20 -4.69 1.84
N LYS A 44 14.62 -4.09 0.73
CA LYS A 44 15.92 -4.37 0.14
C LYS A 44 17.01 -3.79 1.03
N ASP A 45 17.99 -4.60 1.39
CA ASP A 45 19.15 -4.16 2.17
C ASP A 45 20.37 -4.98 1.75
N LYS A 46 21.19 -4.40 0.87
CA LYS A 46 22.40 -5.08 0.37
C LYS A 46 23.40 -5.37 1.47
N ARG A 47 23.46 -4.55 2.53
CA ARG A 47 24.41 -4.72 3.64
C ARG A 47 24.14 -6.02 4.39
N HIS A 48 22.88 -6.45 4.40
CA HIS A 48 22.42 -7.70 5.00
C HIS A 48 22.15 -8.81 3.97
N ASN A 49 22.58 -8.63 2.71
CA ASN A 49 22.32 -9.56 1.59
C ASN A 49 20.82 -9.88 1.42
N GLN A 50 19.97 -8.88 1.64
CA GLN A 50 18.52 -9.00 1.62
C GLN A 50 17.97 -8.43 0.31
N LYS A 51 17.28 -9.27 -0.47
CA LYS A 51 16.80 -8.91 -1.81
C LYS A 51 15.66 -7.88 -1.78
N GLY A 52 14.87 -7.87 -0.70
CA GLY A 52 13.66 -7.07 -0.57
C GLY A 52 12.47 -7.62 -1.36
N ASP A 53 11.29 -7.19 -0.97
CA ASP A 53 10.03 -7.54 -1.60
C ASP A 53 9.51 -6.44 -2.53
N VAL A 54 8.88 -6.86 -3.63
CA VAL A 54 8.04 -6.00 -4.46
C VAL A 54 6.59 -6.35 -4.12
N ILE A 55 5.93 -5.43 -3.42
CA ILE A 55 4.58 -5.62 -2.87
C ILE A 55 3.57 -4.99 -3.81
N VAL A 56 2.58 -5.79 -4.23
CA VAL A 56 1.50 -5.33 -5.10
C VAL A 56 0.14 -5.57 -4.44
N ASP A 57 -0.68 -4.52 -4.37
CA ASP A 57 -2.11 -4.62 -4.07
C ASP A 57 -2.95 -4.30 -5.33
N PRO A 58 -3.44 -5.32 -6.06
CA PRO A 58 -4.21 -5.15 -7.30
C PRO A 58 -5.60 -4.53 -7.08
N THR A 59 -6.04 -4.35 -5.84
CA THR A 59 -7.34 -3.78 -5.47
C THR A 59 -7.14 -2.86 -4.27
N ALA A 60 -6.31 -1.83 -4.47
CA ALA A 60 -5.66 -1.11 -3.39
C ALA A 60 -6.61 -0.40 -2.42
N GLY A 61 -7.83 -0.05 -2.86
CA GLY A 61 -8.74 0.73 -2.03
C GLY A 61 -8.05 2.00 -1.55
N THR A 62 -8.02 2.22 -0.23
CA THR A 62 -7.34 3.36 0.40
C THR A 62 -5.86 3.12 0.73
N GLY A 63 -5.25 2.04 0.21
CA GLY A 63 -3.82 1.73 0.36
C GLY A 63 -3.46 1.02 1.68
N GLY A 64 -4.45 0.42 2.36
CA GLY A 64 -4.27 -0.14 3.71
C GLY A 64 -3.18 -1.21 3.82
N PHE A 65 -3.10 -2.15 2.87
CA PHE A 65 -2.06 -3.18 2.87
C PHE A 65 -0.66 -2.60 2.64
N LEU A 66 -0.51 -1.63 1.74
CA LEU A 66 0.78 -1.00 1.45
C LEU A 66 1.31 -0.24 2.67
N ILE A 67 0.44 0.52 3.34
CA ILE A 67 0.79 1.26 4.56
C ILE A 67 1.14 0.31 5.70
N ALA A 68 0.35 -0.75 5.90
CA ALA A 68 0.64 -1.73 6.95
C ALA A 68 1.96 -2.48 6.69
N ALA A 69 2.26 -2.80 5.43
CA ALA A 69 3.54 -3.40 5.06
C ALA A 69 4.72 -2.45 5.31
N HIS A 70 4.57 -1.16 4.96
CA HIS A 70 5.55 -0.12 5.27
C HIS A 70 5.80 -0.01 6.79
N GLN A 71 4.72 0.09 7.58
CA GLN A 71 4.80 0.15 9.06
C GLN A 71 5.46 -1.10 9.65
N TYR A 72 5.16 -2.28 9.10
CA TYR A 72 5.84 -3.52 9.49
C TYR A 72 7.35 -3.43 9.22
N MET A 73 7.74 -2.93 8.05
CA MET A 73 9.15 -2.81 7.71
C MET A 73 9.87 -1.79 8.62
N GLU A 74 9.27 -0.62 8.90
CA GLU A 74 9.83 0.37 9.82
C GLU A 74 9.99 -0.18 11.25
N LYS A 75 9.06 -1.03 11.69
CA LYS A 75 9.09 -1.64 13.03
C LYS A 75 10.16 -2.72 13.19
N ASN A 76 10.46 -3.45 12.12
CA ASN A 76 11.29 -4.67 12.18
C ASN A 76 12.67 -4.52 11.53
N PHE A 77 12.90 -3.48 10.73
CA PHE A 77 14.15 -3.24 10.01
C PHE A 77 14.63 -1.78 10.17
N ASP A 78 15.93 -1.55 9.99
CA ASP A 78 16.50 -0.20 10.00
C ASP A 78 16.36 0.48 8.63
N VAL A 79 15.12 0.86 8.30
CA VAL A 79 14.78 1.56 7.04
C VAL A 79 15.50 2.91 6.96
N THR A 80 15.62 3.63 8.08
CA THR A 80 16.29 4.93 8.14
C THR A 80 17.80 4.85 7.94
N GLY A 81 18.39 3.69 8.23
CA GLY A 81 19.81 3.44 8.04
C GLY A 81 20.15 2.91 6.66
N LEU A 82 19.18 2.64 5.78
CA LEU A 82 19.45 2.17 4.41
C LEU A 82 20.41 3.10 3.67
N ASP A 83 21.24 2.54 2.80
CA ASP A 83 22.03 3.37 1.90
C ASP A 83 21.12 4.10 0.91
N GLU A 84 21.63 5.16 0.27
CA GLU A 84 20.83 6.01 -0.62
C GLU A 84 20.16 5.21 -1.75
N ALA A 85 20.83 4.19 -2.29
CA ALA A 85 20.30 3.39 -3.40
C ALA A 85 19.23 2.38 -2.94
N ASP A 86 19.38 1.81 -1.75
CA ASP A 86 18.39 0.91 -1.17
C ASP A 86 17.19 1.69 -0.61
N TYR A 87 17.38 2.91 -0.12
CA TYR A 87 16.29 3.81 0.26
C TYR A 87 15.50 4.30 -0.96
N ASP A 88 16.16 4.63 -2.06
CA ASP A 88 15.50 4.96 -3.32
C ASP A 88 14.65 3.79 -3.85
N SER A 89 15.22 2.58 -3.85
CA SER A 89 14.51 1.34 -4.18
C SER A 89 13.36 1.05 -3.21
N TYR A 90 13.51 1.37 -1.92
CA TYR A 90 12.45 1.27 -0.94
C TYR A 90 11.26 2.20 -1.28
N GLN A 91 11.54 3.43 -1.67
CA GLN A 91 10.52 4.42 -1.99
C GLN A 91 9.83 4.16 -3.34
N HIS A 92 10.59 3.75 -4.36
CA HIS A 92 10.11 3.73 -5.75
C HIS A 92 9.94 2.32 -6.34
N GLU A 93 10.48 1.28 -5.71
CA GLU A 93 10.48 -0.09 -6.27
C GLU A 93 9.85 -1.13 -5.33
N THR A 94 9.23 -0.72 -4.22
CA THR A 94 8.71 -1.65 -3.19
C THR A 94 7.19 -1.70 -3.12
N PHE A 95 6.48 -0.56 -3.20
CA PHE A 95 5.04 -0.48 -2.93
C PHE A 95 4.24 -0.07 -4.15
N PHE A 96 3.36 -0.96 -4.61
CA PHE A 96 2.53 -0.75 -5.79
C PHE A 96 1.09 -1.14 -5.51
N GLY A 97 0.15 -0.41 -6.10
CA GLY A 97 -1.23 -0.82 -6.13
C GLY A 97 -1.97 -0.31 -7.35
N MET A 98 -3.18 -0.83 -7.56
CA MET A 98 -4.09 -0.35 -8.59
C MET A 98 -5.49 -0.18 -8.02
N GLU A 99 -6.15 0.91 -8.40
CA GLU A 99 -7.50 1.22 -7.97
C GLU A 99 -8.34 1.76 -9.14
N LEU A 100 -9.52 1.16 -9.32
CA LEU A 100 -10.44 1.45 -10.42
C LEU A 100 -11.26 2.72 -10.18
N VAL A 101 -11.52 3.08 -8.92
CA VAL A 101 -12.35 4.23 -8.56
C VAL A 101 -11.47 5.46 -8.35
N PRO A 102 -11.61 6.53 -9.18
CA PRO A 102 -10.72 7.69 -9.13
C PRO A 102 -10.65 8.38 -7.75
N ASP A 103 -11.79 8.52 -7.07
CA ASP A 103 -11.83 9.16 -5.75
C ASP A 103 -11.15 8.30 -4.68
N THR A 104 -11.35 6.98 -4.73
CA THR A 104 -10.69 6.03 -3.82
C THR A 104 -9.18 6.06 -4.04
N ARG A 105 -8.71 6.09 -5.29
CA ARG A 105 -7.29 6.24 -5.61
C ARG A 105 -6.71 7.52 -5.00
N ARG A 106 -7.39 8.66 -5.13
CA ARG A 106 -6.91 9.94 -4.55
C ARG A 106 -6.74 9.83 -3.03
N LEU A 107 -7.71 9.21 -2.35
CA LEU A 107 -7.62 8.97 -0.92
C LEU A 107 -6.43 8.07 -0.56
N ALA A 108 -6.18 7.03 -1.37
CA ALA A 108 -5.03 6.14 -1.22
C ALA A 108 -3.71 6.89 -1.38
N MET A 109 -3.53 7.65 -2.47
CA MET A 109 -2.33 8.45 -2.71
C MET A 109 -2.07 9.43 -1.57
N MET A 110 -3.09 10.14 -1.11
CA MET A 110 -2.98 11.02 0.06
C MET A 110 -2.59 10.24 1.32
N ASN A 111 -3.13 9.04 1.52
CA ASN A 111 -2.81 8.20 2.66
C ASN A 111 -1.35 7.74 2.64
N LEU A 112 -0.86 7.31 1.48
CA LEU A 112 0.55 6.92 1.27
C LEU A 112 1.48 8.11 1.54
N MET A 113 1.20 9.29 0.95
CA MET A 113 2.00 10.50 1.18
C MET A 113 2.05 10.91 2.65
N LEU A 114 0.92 10.79 3.37
CA LEU A 114 0.88 11.09 4.80
C LEU A 114 1.75 10.13 5.63
N HIS A 115 2.04 8.94 5.11
CA HIS A 115 2.92 7.93 5.69
C HIS A 115 4.34 7.97 5.11
N ASP A 116 4.76 9.07 4.49
CA ASP A 116 6.10 9.24 3.90
C ASP A 116 6.48 8.19 2.84
N LEU A 117 5.48 7.60 2.19
CA LEU A 117 5.67 6.75 1.02
C LEU A 117 5.63 7.61 -0.25
N ALA A 118 6.60 7.39 -1.13
CA ALA A 118 6.64 8.04 -2.43
C ALA A 118 5.46 7.62 -3.29
N VAL A 119 4.82 8.63 -3.86
CA VAL A 119 3.74 8.47 -4.83
C VAL A 119 4.14 9.26 -6.05
N ASP A 120 4.26 8.58 -7.18
CA ASP A 120 4.43 9.21 -8.47
C ASP A 120 3.22 8.81 -9.35
N ASP A 121 3.02 9.53 -10.46
CA ASP A 121 1.92 9.20 -11.38
C ASP A 121 2.32 8.15 -12.44
N GLU A 122 3.56 7.67 -12.47
CA GLU A 122 4.09 6.82 -13.54
C GLU A 122 4.51 5.42 -13.10
N ASN A 123 5.12 5.25 -11.93
CA ASN A 123 5.85 4.08 -11.46
C ASN A 123 5.87 3.80 -9.93
N SER A 124 5.15 4.51 -9.04
CA SER A 124 5.18 4.23 -7.58
C SER A 124 3.88 4.62 -6.87
N GLY A 125 3.45 3.81 -5.89
CA GLY A 125 2.20 4.03 -5.17
C GLY A 125 0.99 3.39 -5.87
N VAL A 126 -0.13 4.11 -5.95
CA VAL A 126 -1.41 3.55 -6.44
C VAL A 126 -1.77 4.09 -7.83
N LEU A 127 -1.72 3.21 -8.83
CA LEU A 127 -2.10 3.49 -10.22
C LEU A 127 -3.62 3.52 -10.38
N TYR A 128 -4.08 4.30 -11.36
CA TYR A 128 -5.47 4.29 -11.80
C TYR A 128 -5.64 3.23 -12.89
N GLY A 129 -6.60 2.32 -12.72
CA GLY A 129 -6.94 1.39 -13.79
C GLY A 129 -7.79 0.20 -13.36
N ASP A 130 -8.28 -0.52 -14.36
CA ASP A 130 -8.89 -1.83 -14.20
C ASP A 130 -7.81 -2.93 -14.24
N THR A 131 -7.55 -3.52 -13.08
CA THR A 131 -6.55 -4.58 -12.91
C THR A 131 -6.86 -5.84 -13.73
N LEU A 132 -8.11 -6.09 -14.10
CA LEU A 132 -8.49 -7.22 -14.95
C LEU A 132 -8.31 -6.92 -16.45
N SER A 133 -8.09 -5.66 -16.82
CA SER A 133 -7.88 -5.21 -18.18
C SER A 133 -6.38 -5.23 -18.58
N ASN A 134 -6.05 -4.68 -19.75
CA ASN A 134 -4.65 -4.48 -20.15
C ASN A 134 -3.92 -3.48 -19.25
N GLU A 135 -4.63 -2.60 -18.54
CA GLU A 135 -4.05 -1.62 -17.61
C GLU A 135 -3.32 -2.32 -16.46
N GLY A 136 -3.83 -3.44 -15.96
CA GLY A 136 -3.19 -4.24 -14.93
C GLY A 136 -1.77 -4.73 -15.28
N LYS A 137 -1.39 -4.75 -16.57
CA LYS A 137 -0.02 -5.07 -17.01
C LYS A 137 0.99 -3.97 -16.68
N ALA A 138 0.55 -2.78 -16.28
CA ALA A 138 1.41 -1.72 -15.78
C ALA A 138 1.97 -2.03 -14.38
N LEU A 139 1.31 -2.91 -13.61
CA LEU A 139 1.84 -3.35 -12.32
C LEU A 139 3.10 -4.21 -12.52
N PRO A 140 4.14 -4.01 -11.69
CA PRO A 140 5.36 -4.80 -11.80
C PRO A 140 5.13 -6.26 -11.37
N LYS A 141 6.10 -7.11 -11.68
CA LYS A 141 6.11 -8.48 -11.15
C LYS A 141 6.32 -8.44 -9.64
N ALA A 142 5.28 -8.82 -8.89
CA ALA A 142 5.32 -8.89 -7.44
C ALA A 142 6.14 -10.08 -6.94
N SER A 143 6.84 -9.91 -5.81
CA SER A 143 7.24 -11.04 -4.96
C SER A 143 6.17 -11.35 -3.92
N LEU A 144 5.39 -10.34 -3.52
CA LEU A 144 4.32 -10.45 -2.53
C LEU A 144 3.06 -9.74 -3.04
N ILE A 145 1.93 -10.44 -3.00
CA ILE A 145 0.61 -9.86 -3.27
C ILE A 145 -0.20 -9.85 -1.98
N LEU A 146 -0.72 -8.68 -1.63
CA LEU A 146 -1.61 -8.48 -0.49
C LEU A 146 -2.85 -7.74 -1.00
N ALA A 147 -4.00 -8.38 -0.93
CA ALA A 147 -5.21 -7.85 -1.56
C ALA A 147 -6.46 -8.31 -0.79
N ASN A 148 -7.51 -7.48 -0.85
CA ASN A 148 -8.87 -7.87 -0.51
C ASN A 148 -9.79 -7.44 -1.66
N PRO A 149 -9.95 -8.29 -2.70
CA PRO A 149 -10.72 -7.92 -3.87
C PRO A 149 -12.21 -7.82 -3.57
N PRO A 150 -13.00 -7.07 -4.37
CA PRO A 150 -14.43 -6.95 -4.19
C PRO A 150 -15.13 -8.32 -4.36
N PHE A 151 -16.11 -8.61 -3.50
CA PHE A 151 -16.75 -9.94 -3.43
C PHE A 151 -17.88 -10.17 -4.46
N GLY A 152 -18.38 -9.12 -5.12
CA GLY A 152 -19.49 -9.17 -6.08
C GLY A 152 -20.83 -8.68 -5.53
#